data_AF-A0A7M2WQE2-F1
#
_entry.id   AF-A0A7M2WQE2-F1
#
_cell.length_a   1.000
_cell.length_b   1.000
_cell.length_c   1.000
_cell.angle_alpha   90.00
_cell.angle_beta   90.00
_cell.angle_gamma   90.00
#
_symmetry.space_group_name_H-M   'P 1'
#
loop_
_entity.id
_entity.type
_entity.pdbx_description
1 polymer ?
#
loop_
_entity_poly.entity_id
_entity_poly.type
_entity_poly.pdbx_seq_one_letter_code
_entity_poly.pdbx_strand_id
1 'polypeptide(L)'
;MSQPTLSATVESLESRRLMSASPVFVAGGTLFVFGRGNAENSVVVSRSTDDKIAVSFDASVPGVSAVRSFSQLFDAADVQNVIVRGGRLNDTIEVGKLDAGWTIPVFVQAGAGNDTVWTGAGNDVIFGADGDDDIDAGDGLNLVNGGKGLDTIVTGSGNDLIAGGNDRDTIHSGAGDDLVRAGDGDDDVTLGDGNDRASGQLGNDVIRGEGGNDNLWGGRGDDVIYGGDGDDLLGGVFDYNSLYGQAGQDTFVMVDPDANSHDFNDLEDIMRLTKKKSDGDVVETV
;
A
#
# COMPACT_ATOMS: atom_id res chain seq x y z
N MET A 1 -18.05 30.32 7.25
CA MET A 1 -17.77 29.34 8.32
C MET A 1 -16.66 28.45 7.80
N SER A 2 -15.41 28.73 8.18
CA SER A 2 -14.25 27.94 7.76
C SER A 2 -14.09 26.76 8.72
N GLN A 3 -14.02 25.54 8.18
CA GLN A 3 -13.61 24.40 8.99
C GLN A 3 -12.14 24.56 9.40
N PRO A 4 -11.77 24.25 10.66
CA PRO A 4 -10.38 24.16 11.02
C PRO A 4 -9.75 22.95 10.31
N THR A 5 -8.60 23.16 9.66
CA THR A 5 -7.80 22.09 9.06
C THR A 5 -7.14 21.25 10.16
N LEU A 6 -7.02 19.94 9.95
CA LEU A 6 -6.40 18.98 10.89
C LEU A 6 -5.01 19.43 11.39
N SER A 7 -4.27 20.17 10.55
CA SER A 7 -2.98 20.78 10.87
C SER A 7 -3.05 21.79 12.03
N ALA A 8 -4.11 22.61 12.11
CA ALA A 8 -4.26 23.59 13.19
C ALA A 8 -4.60 22.92 14.54
N THR A 9 -5.29 21.79 14.53
CA THR A 9 -5.53 20.97 15.72
C THR A 9 -4.26 20.26 16.21
N VAL A 10 -3.39 19.82 15.30
CA VAL A 10 -2.11 19.17 15.66
C VAL A 10 -1.10 20.18 16.22
N GLU A 11 -0.97 21.38 15.64
CA GLU A 11 -0.13 22.46 16.19
C GLU A 11 -0.67 23.00 17.53
N SER A 12 -2.00 23.03 17.70
CA SER A 12 -2.64 23.36 18.98
C SER A 12 -2.37 22.30 20.05
N LEU A 13 -2.23 21.03 19.67
CA LEU A 13 -1.85 19.94 20.56
C LEU A 13 -0.35 20.00 20.91
N GLU A 14 0.53 20.31 19.95
CA GLU A 14 1.97 20.60 20.17
C GLU A 14 2.18 21.74 21.17
N SER A 15 1.37 22.79 21.09
CA SER A 15 1.41 23.92 22.03
C SER A 15 1.01 23.51 23.46
N ARG A 16 0.17 22.47 23.59
CA ARG A 16 -0.17 21.83 24.88
C ARG A 16 0.85 20.75 25.29
N ARG A 17 1.70 20.32 24.36
CA ARG A 17 2.67 19.21 24.46
C ARG A 17 3.96 19.59 25.19
N LEU A 18 4.20 20.88 25.44
CA LEU A 18 5.22 21.30 26.43
C LEU A 18 4.83 20.91 27.88
N MET A 19 3.65 20.31 28.14
CA MET A 19 3.17 20.00 29.50
C MET A 19 2.75 18.54 29.80
N SER A 20 2.95 17.52 28.95
CA SER A 20 2.68 16.12 29.38
C SER A 20 3.74 15.10 28.96
N ALA A 21 4.37 14.49 29.96
CA ALA A 21 5.54 13.62 29.88
C ALA A 21 5.24 12.13 29.56
N SER A 22 4.20 11.81 28.79
CA SER A 22 3.83 10.43 28.47
C SER A 22 3.82 10.17 26.97
N PRO A 23 4.56 9.15 26.47
CA PRO A 23 4.62 8.81 25.05
C PRO A 23 3.33 8.15 24.53
N VAL A 24 2.38 7.85 25.42
CA VAL A 24 1.08 7.26 25.11
C VAL A 24 -0.02 7.97 25.89
N PHE A 25 -1.10 8.39 25.21
CA PHE A 25 -2.28 9.01 25.83
C PHE A 25 -3.50 9.01 24.90
N VAL A 26 -4.71 9.16 25.46
CA VAL A 26 -5.96 9.35 24.71
C VAL A 26 -6.41 10.80 24.79
N ALA A 27 -6.74 11.41 23.65
CA ALA A 27 -7.33 12.74 23.57
C ALA A 27 -8.38 12.81 22.47
N GLY A 28 -9.61 13.23 22.82
CA GLY A 28 -10.69 13.43 21.85
C GLY A 28 -11.12 12.15 21.11
N GLY A 29 -10.95 10.98 21.73
CA GLY A 29 -11.22 9.68 21.09
C GLY A 29 -10.03 9.10 20.32
N THR A 30 -8.89 9.78 20.25
CA THR A 30 -7.69 9.28 19.56
C THR A 30 -6.66 8.80 20.57
N LEU A 31 -6.19 7.56 20.42
CA LEU A 31 -5.02 7.03 21.13
C LEU A 31 -3.76 7.43 20.35
N PHE A 32 -2.91 8.22 20.98
CA PHE A 32 -1.60 8.60 20.45
C PHE A 32 -0.53 7.69 21.04
N VAL A 33 0.32 7.12 20.17
CA VAL A 33 1.45 6.27 20.52
C VAL A 33 2.70 6.80 19.81
N PHE A 34 3.64 7.35 20.57
CA PHE A 34 4.90 7.85 20.03
C PHE A 34 6.05 6.90 20.40
N GLY A 35 6.86 6.51 19.40
CA GLY A 35 8.12 5.80 19.60
C GLY A 35 9.09 6.58 20.50
N ARG A 36 10.10 5.92 21.07
CA ARG A 36 11.03 6.53 22.05
C ARG A 36 12.21 7.27 21.41
N GLY A 37 12.02 7.94 20.27
CA GLY A 37 13.06 8.72 19.60
C GLY A 37 14.00 7.86 18.73
N ASN A 38 15.32 8.03 18.85
CA ASN A 38 16.35 7.43 17.97
C ASN A 38 16.73 5.97 18.32
N ALA A 39 15.83 5.18 18.88
CA ALA A 39 16.07 3.76 19.19
C ALA A 39 15.10 2.92 18.36
N GLU A 40 15.50 1.72 17.97
CA GLU A 40 14.58 0.70 17.43
C GLU A 40 13.46 0.46 18.44
N ASN A 41 12.20 0.63 18.05
CA ASN A 41 11.07 0.37 18.92
C ASN A 41 10.11 -0.62 18.28
N SER A 42 9.82 -1.71 19.00
CA SER A 42 8.62 -2.48 18.70
C SER A 42 7.43 -1.86 19.44
N VAL A 43 6.43 -1.35 18.73
CA VAL A 43 5.16 -0.89 19.26
C VAL A 43 4.11 -1.95 18.96
N VAL A 44 3.46 -2.47 19.99
CA VAL A 44 2.29 -3.36 19.81
C VAL A 44 1.08 -2.74 20.46
N VAL A 45 0.00 -2.58 19.68
CA VAL A 45 -1.32 -2.11 20.12
C VAL A 45 -2.33 -3.21 19.83
N SER A 46 -2.94 -3.76 20.88
CA SER A 46 -3.87 -4.89 20.77
C SER A 46 -5.10 -4.70 21.64
N ARG A 47 -6.20 -5.38 21.31
CA ARG A 47 -7.38 -5.48 22.17
C ARG A 47 -7.25 -6.71 23.07
N SER A 48 -7.47 -6.53 24.37
CA SER A 48 -7.53 -7.62 25.33
C SER A 48 -8.90 -8.30 25.32
N THR A 49 -8.98 -9.49 25.92
CA THR A 49 -10.24 -10.24 26.10
C THR A 49 -11.28 -9.49 26.95
N ASP A 50 -10.85 -8.48 27.70
CA ASP A 50 -11.70 -7.67 28.59
C ASP A 50 -12.09 -6.33 27.94
N ASP A 51 -11.98 -6.24 26.61
CA ASP A 51 -12.34 -5.05 25.82
C ASP A 51 -11.50 -3.80 26.15
N LYS A 52 -10.23 -4.01 26.51
CA LYS A 52 -9.26 -2.94 26.71
C LYS A 52 -8.29 -2.87 25.55
N ILE A 53 -7.85 -1.68 25.19
CA ILE A 53 -6.71 -1.49 24.31
C ILE A 53 -5.44 -1.45 25.14
N ALA A 54 -4.45 -2.24 24.74
CA ALA A 54 -3.21 -2.44 25.45
C ALA A 54 -2.02 -2.08 24.57
N VAL A 55 -1.11 -1.27 25.11
CA VAL A 55 0.10 -0.79 24.41
C VAL A 55 1.36 -1.33 25.08
N SER A 56 2.20 -2.02 24.33
CA SER A 56 3.51 -2.52 24.77
C SER A 56 4.65 -2.03 23.89
N PHE A 57 5.82 -1.83 24.51
CA PHE A 57 7.07 -1.50 23.84
C PHE A 57 8.11 -2.58 24.15
N ASP A 58 8.71 -3.21 23.14
CA ASP A 58 9.80 -4.19 23.31
C ASP A 58 11.05 -3.77 22.52
N ALA A 59 12.23 -4.21 22.97
CA ALA A 59 13.56 -3.84 22.46
C ALA A 59 14.42 -5.06 22.05
N SER A 60 13.82 -6.22 21.72
CA SER A 60 14.57 -7.38 21.19
C SER A 60 13.66 -8.35 20.42
N VAL A 61 13.84 -8.55 19.11
CA VAL A 61 12.95 -9.46 18.33
C VAL A 61 13.74 -10.26 17.28
N PRO A 62 13.60 -11.60 17.26
CA PRO A 62 12.83 -12.25 16.18
C PRO A 62 11.76 -13.25 16.67
N GLY A 63 10.54 -13.20 16.09
CA GLY A 63 9.48 -14.23 16.24
C GLY A 63 8.69 -14.25 17.55
N VAL A 64 8.49 -13.10 18.20
CA VAL A 64 8.09 -13.00 19.62
C VAL A 64 6.65 -13.43 19.90
N SER A 65 6.53 -14.68 20.36
CA SER A 65 5.53 -15.11 21.36
C SER A 65 6.01 -14.71 22.76
N ALA A 66 5.62 -13.52 23.21
CA ALA A 66 5.30 -13.17 24.60
C ALA A 66 5.30 -11.64 24.76
N VAL A 67 4.11 -11.02 24.66
CA VAL A 67 3.85 -9.66 25.17
C VAL A 67 4.23 -9.61 26.64
N ARG A 68 5.43 -9.16 26.97
CA ARG A 68 5.89 -9.00 28.35
C ARG A 68 5.76 -7.54 28.74
N SER A 69 4.66 -7.25 29.45
CA SER A 69 4.24 -5.99 30.07
C SER A 69 3.40 -5.05 29.19
N PHE A 70 2.07 -5.08 29.44
CA PHE A 70 1.18 -3.99 29.04
C PHE A 70 1.54 -2.76 29.88
N SER A 71 2.08 -1.74 29.25
CA SER A 71 2.50 -0.54 29.98
C SER A 71 1.33 0.37 30.31
N GLN A 72 0.24 0.33 29.51
CA GLN A 72 -0.98 1.11 29.71
C GLN A 72 -2.20 0.36 29.13
N LEU A 73 -3.36 0.50 29.79
CA LEU A 73 -4.66 -0.04 29.35
C LEU A 73 -5.66 1.10 29.17
N PHE A 74 -6.46 1.05 28.11
CA PHE A 74 -7.52 2.01 27.78
C PHE A 74 -8.84 1.28 27.54
N ASP A 75 -9.98 1.90 27.84
CA ASP A 75 -11.29 1.38 27.43
C ASP A 75 -11.43 1.45 25.91
N ALA A 76 -11.74 0.33 25.24
CA ALA A 76 -11.88 0.32 23.78
C ALA A 76 -13.01 1.24 23.29
N ALA A 77 -14.07 1.40 24.10
CA ALA A 77 -15.18 2.32 23.81
C ALA A 77 -14.75 3.80 23.73
N ASP A 78 -13.62 4.16 24.34
CA ASP A 78 -13.10 5.54 24.35
C ASP A 78 -12.12 5.81 23.21
N VAL A 79 -11.77 4.81 22.41
CA VAL A 79 -10.79 4.92 21.32
C VAL A 79 -11.49 4.67 19.98
N GLN A 80 -11.48 5.70 19.16
CA GLN A 80 -12.07 5.73 17.82
C GLN A 80 -11.00 5.77 16.73
N ASN A 81 -9.75 6.14 17.07
CA ASN A 81 -8.62 6.17 16.16
C ASN A 81 -7.33 5.84 16.92
N VAL A 82 -6.37 5.20 16.26
CA VAL A 82 -5.01 5.01 16.76
C VAL A 82 -4.04 5.77 15.88
N ILE A 83 -3.12 6.53 16.48
CA ILE A 83 -2.02 7.18 15.78
C ILE A 83 -0.72 6.63 16.33
N VAL A 84 0.09 6.01 15.47
CA VAL A 84 1.43 5.54 15.80
C VAL A 84 2.47 6.34 15.00
N ARG A 85 3.54 6.76 15.67
CA ARG A 85 4.71 7.33 15.01
C ARG A 85 5.97 6.59 15.43
N GLY A 86 6.70 6.04 14.48
CA GLY A 86 8.05 5.54 14.70
C GLY A 86 9.09 6.66 14.71
N GLY A 87 10.34 6.27 14.48
CA GLY A 87 11.56 7.00 14.74
C GLY A 87 12.45 7.16 13.51
N ARG A 88 13.75 6.97 13.69
CA ARG A 88 14.79 7.13 12.65
C ARG A 88 15.56 5.85 12.36
N LEU A 89 15.19 4.78 13.05
CA LEU A 89 15.78 3.45 12.93
C LEU A 89 14.62 2.49 12.72
N ASN A 90 14.96 1.27 12.32
CA ASN A 90 14.03 0.18 12.12
C ASN A 90 13.07 0.02 13.31
N ASP A 91 11.79 0.22 13.07
CA ASP A 91 10.71 0.06 14.02
C ASP A 91 9.82 -1.12 13.61
N THR A 92 9.19 -1.76 14.60
CA THR A 92 8.16 -2.78 14.34
C THR A 92 6.85 -2.29 14.93
N ILE A 93 5.86 -2.01 14.11
CA ILE A 93 4.57 -1.47 14.51
C ILE A 93 3.51 -2.53 14.24
N GLU A 94 2.93 -3.11 15.28
CA GLU A 94 1.84 -4.08 15.17
C GLU A 94 0.58 -3.54 15.87
N VAL A 95 -0.40 -3.12 15.09
CA VAL A 95 -1.73 -2.71 15.56
C VAL A 95 -2.74 -3.73 15.07
N GLY A 96 -3.62 -4.21 15.93
CA GLY A 96 -4.72 -5.12 15.53
C GLY A 96 -4.32 -6.53 15.08
N LYS A 97 -3.03 -6.82 14.89
CA LYS A 97 -2.50 -8.09 14.35
C LYS A 97 -3.03 -9.37 15.00
N LEU A 98 -3.29 -9.34 16.30
CA LEU A 98 -3.78 -10.50 17.08
C LEU A 98 -5.29 -10.46 17.36
N ASP A 99 -6.01 -9.45 16.86
CA ASP A 99 -7.42 -9.24 17.11
C ASP A 99 -8.22 -9.15 15.80
N ALA A 100 -8.82 -10.26 15.39
CA ALA A 100 -9.69 -10.32 14.20
C ALA A 100 -10.96 -9.46 14.31
N GLY A 101 -11.27 -8.91 15.48
CA GLY A 101 -12.36 -7.95 15.69
C GLY A 101 -11.91 -6.49 15.74
N TRP A 102 -10.63 -6.21 15.45
CA TRP A 102 -10.10 -4.87 15.34
C TRP A 102 -10.65 -4.20 14.07
N THR A 103 -11.25 -3.02 14.22
CA THR A 103 -11.74 -2.21 13.08
C THR A 103 -11.49 -0.73 13.31
N ILE A 104 -10.64 -0.40 14.29
CA ILE A 104 -10.36 0.98 14.67
C ILE A 104 -9.34 1.52 13.66
N PRO A 105 -9.65 2.60 12.92
CA PRO A 105 -8.72 3.21 11.99
C PRO A 105 -7.37 3.53 12.64
N VAL A 106 -6.30 3.17 11.95
CA VAL A 106 -4.91 3.36 12.36
C VAL A 106 -4.23 4.32 11.39
N PHE A 107 -3.57 5.33 11.95
CA PHE A 107 -2.64 6.17 11.21
C PHE A 107 -1.22 5.83 11.65
N VAL A 108 -0.37 5.44 10.72
CA VAL A 108 1.04 5.15 10.95
C VAL A 108 1.92 6.12 10.16
N GLN A 109 2.91 6.67 10.84
CA GLN A 109 4.08 7.26 10.22
C GLN A 109 5.30 6.50 10.75
N ALA A 110 5.86 5.58 9.95
CA ALA A 110 6.90 4.65 10.37
C ALA A 110 8.22 5.41 10.61
N GLY A 111 8.71 6.14 9.59
CA GLY A 111 9.72 7.17 9.79
C GLY A 111 10.92 6.99 8.89
N ALA A 112 12.08 6.69 9.45
CA ALA A 112 13.23 6.32 8.65
C ALA A 112 13.84 5.04 9.22
N GLY A 113 14.55 4.29 8.39
CA GLY A 113 14.96 2.92 8.70
C GLY A 113 14.03 1.92 8.04
N ASN A 114 14.40 0.65 8.10
CA ASN A 114 13.63 -0.42 7.49
C ASN A 114 12.59 -0.89 8.50
N ASP A 115 11.35 -0.47 8.32
CA ASP A 115 10.27 -0.66 9.27
C ASP A 115 9.40 -1.87 8.92
N THR A 116 8.76 -2.46 9.93
CA THR A 116 7.74 -3.49 9.75
C THR A 116 6.42 -2.97 10.31
N VAL A 117 5.39 -2.84 9.49
CA VAL A 117 4.10 -2.26 9.89
C VAL A 117 2.97 -3.27 9.63
N TRP A 118 2.13 -3.49 10.63
CA TRP A 118 0.90 -4.26 10.54
C TRP A 118 -0.25 -3.48 11.17
N THR A 119 -1.35 -3.20 10.47
CA THR A 119 -2.51 -2.47 11.05
C THR A 119 -3.79 -3.28 11.21
N GLY A 120 -3.87 -4.47 10.60
CA GLY A 120 -4.99 -5.39 10.79
C GLY A 120 -6.21 -4.95 10.01
N ALA A 121 -7.42 -5.24 10.47
CA ALA A 121 -8.62 -4.76 9.78
C ALA A 121 -8.96 -3.32 10.19
N GLY A 122 -9.54 -2.54 9.28
CA GLY A 122 -9.83 -1.12 9.48
C GLY A 122 -9.55 -0.30 8.22
N ASN A 123 -9.94 0.97 8.25
CA ASN A 123 -9.55 1.87 7.16
C ASN A 123 -8.30 2.61 7.59
N ASP A 124 -7.13 2.15 7.17
CA ASP A 124 -5.86 2.59 7.70
C ASP A 124 -5.12 3.56 6.77
N VAL A 125 -4.20 4.33 7.34
CA VAL A 125 -3.35 5.27 6.62
C VAL A 125 -1.90 5.04 7.05
N ILE A 126 -1.05 4.60 6.14
CA ILE A 126 0.33 4.19 6.43
C ILE A 126 1.31 4.95 5.53
N PHE A 127 2.34 5.51 6.15
CA PHE A 127 3.50 6.09 5.47
C PHE A 127 4.77 5.40 6.00
N GLY A 128 5.48 4.67 5.13
CA GLY A 128 6.77 4.03 5.44
C GLY A 128 7.90 5.07 5.57
N ALA A 129 8.00 5.90 4.53
CA ALA A 129 8.92 7.04 4.36
C ALA A 129 10.33 6.70 3.84
N ASP A 130 11.39 6.61 4.65
CA ASP A 130 12.75 6.33 4.13
C ASP A 130 13.26 4.99 4.67
N GLY A 131 13.53 4.00 3.82
CA GLY A 131 14.05 2.69 4.19
C GLY A 131 13.33 1.57 3.45
N ASP A 132 13.82 0.34 3.55
CA ASP A 132 13.13 -0.81 2.94
C ASP A 132 12.05 -1.29 3.91
N ASP A 133 10.79 -0.95 3.66
CA ASP A 133 9.67 -1.18 4.59
C ASP A 133 8.85 -2.43 4.24
N ASP A 134 8.38 -3.16 5.25
CA ASP A 134 7.46 -4.31 5.13
C ASP A 134 6.10 -3.94 5.74
N ILE A 135 5.11 -3.68 4.90
CA ILE A 135 3.81 -3.11 5.26
C ILE A 135 2.68 -4.08 4.94
N ASP A 136 1.91 -4.47 5.97
CA ASP A 136 0.64 -5.18 5.86
C ASP A 136 -0.48 -4.32 6.46
N ALA A 137 -1.30 -3.72 5.61
CA ALA A 137 -2.41 -2.88 6.02
C ALA A 137 -3.66 -3.67 6.42
N GLY A 138 -3.72 -4.98 6.13
CA GLY A 138 -4.89 -5.85 6.36
C GLY A 138 -6.20 -5.35 5.73
N ASP A 139 -7.34 -5.98 6.06
CA ASP A 139 -8.62 -5.68 5.41
C ASP A 139 -9.20 -4.29 5.72
N GLY A 140 -9.77 -3.62 4.72
CA GLY A 140 -10.54 -2.39 4.81
C GLY A 140 -10.09 -1.39 3.76
N LEU A 141 -10.61 -0.16 3.75
CA LEU A 141 -10.18 0.84 2.79
C LEU A 141 -8.90 1.53 3.28
N ASN A 142 -7.78 1.19 2.70
CA ASN A 142 -6.45 1.61 3.11
C ASN A 142 -5.85 2.67 2.18
N LEU A 143 -5.01 3.52 2.76
CA LEU A 143 -4.10 4.41 2.03
C LEU A 143 -2.67 4.10 2.46
N VAL A 144 -1.86 3.59 1.54
CA VAL A 144 -0.48 3.21 1.81
C VAL A 144 0.48 3.96 0.89
N ASN A 145 1.56 4.48 1.47
CA ASN A 145 2.71 5.02 0.74
C ASN A 145 3.98 4.39 1.32
N GLY A 146 4.70 3.60 0.51
CA GLY A 146 5.98 2.99 0.88
C GLY A 146 7.02 4.06 1.14
N GLY A 147 7.39 4.82 0.11
CA GLY A 147 8.24 6.00 0.23
C GLY A 147 9.50 5.86 -0.59
N LYS A 148 10.67 5.79 0.03
CA LYS A 148 11.93 5.45 -0.64
C LYS A 148 12.50 4.20 -0.04
N GLY A 149 12.98 3.30 -0.88
CA GLY A 149 13.60 2.05 -0.46
C GLY A 149 12.89 0.90 -1.16
N LEU A 150 13.37 -0.31 -0.93
CA LEU A 150 12.75 -1.50 -1.53
C LEU A 150 11.58 -1.95 -0.66
N ASP A 151 10.38 -1.47 -0.94
CA ASP A 151 9.22 -1.70 -0.09
C ASP A 151 8.45 -2.97 -0.47
N THR A 152 7.89 -3.65 0.53
CA THR A 152 6.90 -4.72 0.35
C THR A 152 5.58 -4.27 0.95
N ILE A 153 4.52 -4.22 0.15
CA ILE A 153 3.22 -3.69 0.55
C ILE A 153 2.11 -4.73 0.28
N VAL A 154 1.28 -4.96 1.28
CA VAL A 154 0.07 -5.80 1.21
C VAL A 154 -1.11 -5.04 1.82
N THR A 155 -2.26 -4.96 1.13
CA THR A 155 -3.45 -4.24 1.64
C THR A 155 -4.74 -5.06 1.76
N GLY A 156 -4.71 -6.37 1.50
CA GLY A 156 -5.81 -7.27 1.88
C GLY A 156 -7.09 -7.04 1.07
N SER A 157 -8.26 -7.10 1.70
CA SER A 157 -9.53 -6.78 1.02
C SER A 157 -9.97 -5.33 1.25
N GLY A 158 -10.53 -4.65 0.26
CA GLY A 158 -10.87 -3.24 0.32
C GLY A 158 -10.70 -2.57 -1.03
N ASN A 159 -11.08 -1.29 -1.12
CA ASN A 159 -10.76 -0.50 -2.32
C ASN A 159 -9.63 0.44 -1.94
N ASP A 160 -8.39 0.01 -2.15
CA ASP A 160 -7.19 0.61 -1.60
C ASP A 160 -6.55 1.65 -2.51
N LEU A 161 -5.77 2.54 -1.89
CA LEU A 161 -4.92 3.50 -2.58
C LEU A 161 -3.47 3.28 -2.18
N ILE A 162 -2.67 2.81 -3.14
CA ILE A 162 -1.28 2.42 -2.89
C ILE A 162 -0.32 3.23 -3.75
N ALA A 163 0.74 3.72 -3.12
CA ALA A 163 1.93 4.22 -3.80
C ALA A 163 3.16 3.47 -3.29
N GLY A 164 3.90 2.78 -4.16
CA GLY A 164 5.18 2.15 -3.80
C GLY A 164 6.20 3.22 -3.45
N GLY A 165 6.61 3.99 -4.45
CA GLY A 165 7.42 5.19 -4.26
C GLY A 165 8.67 5.17 -5.11
N ASN A 166 9.83 5.08 -4.49
CA ASN A 166 11.13 5.08 -5.15
C ASN A 166 11.84 3.77 -4.86
N ASP A 167 12.64 3.33 -5.84
CA ASP A 167 13.32 2.04 -5.89
C ASP A 167 12.35 0.89 -6.17
N ARG A 168 12.86 -0.35 -6.25
CA ARG A 168 12.08 -1.51 -6.69
C ARG A 168 11.17 -2.02 -5.57
N ASP A 169 9.88 -1.88 -5.77
CA ASP A 169 8.85 -2.26 -4.81
C ASP A 169 8.16 -3.59 -5.18
N THR A 170 7.53 -4.21 -4.20
CA THR A 170 6.65 -5.38 -4.35
C THR A 170 5.29 -5.08 -3.74
N ILE A 171 4.23 -5.09 -4.53
CA ILE A 171 2.88 -4.66 -4.10
C ILE A 171 1.87 -5.77 -4.36
N HIS A 172 1.09 -6.13 -3.35
CA HIS A 172 -0.08 -7.02 -3.44
C HIS A 172 -1.31 -6.30 -2.88
N SER A 173 -2.21 -5.78 -3.72
CA SER A 173 -3.34 -4.99 -3.23
C SER A 173 -4.49 -5.85 -2.70
N GLY A 174 -4.78 -6.99 -3.35
CA GLY A 174 -5.60 -8.06 -2.79
C GLY A 174 -6.99 -8.15 -3.41
N ALA A 175 -8.06 -7.74 -2.74
CA ALA A 175 -9.41 -7.87 -3.29
C ALA A 175 -10.24 -6.61 -3.12
N GLY A 176 -10.96 -6.19 -4.15
CA GLY A 176 -11.74 -4.95 -4.23
C GLY A 176 -11.21 -4.06 -5.35
N ASP A 177 -11.84 -2.90 -5.60
CA ASP A 177 -11.41 -2.05 -6.72
C ASP A 177 -10.26 -1.11 -6.28
N ASP A 178 -9.03 -1.48 -6.56
CA ASP A 178 -7.81 -0.84 -6.09
C ASP A 178 -7.24 0.21 -7.05
N LEU A 179 -6.46 1.14 -6.50
CA LEU A 179 -5.67 2.11 -7.26
C LEU A 179 -4.21 2.07 -6.82
N VAL A 180 -3.35 1.54 -7.69
CA VAL A 180 -1.91 1.37 -7.45
C VAL A 180 -1.09 2.28 -8.36
N ARG A 181 -0.07 2.91 -7.77
CA ARG A 181 1.01 3.60 -8.46
C ARG A 181 2.33 3.03 -7.94
N ALA A 182 3.01 2.23 -8.74
CA ALA A 182 4.22 1.55 -8.30
C ALA A 182 5.34 2.56 -8.02
N GLY A 183 5.74 3.35 -9.03
CA GLY A 183 6.59 4.53 -8.82
C GLY A 183 7.85 4.50 -9.68
N ASP A 184 8.96 4.95 -9.11
CA ASP A 184 10.26 4.88 -9.78
C ASP A 184 10.95 3.57 -9.38
N GLY A 185 11.11 2.59 -10.26
CA GLY A 185 11.67 1.29 -9.87
C GLY A 185 11.39 0.22 -10.93
N ASP A 186 12.03 -0.94 -10.81
CA ASP A 186 11.60 -2.12 -11.58
C ASP A 186 10.59 -2.90 -10.72
N ASP A 187 9.33 -2.49 -10.70
CA ASP A 187 8.37 -2.90 -9.67
C ASP A 187 7.66 -4.23 -9.98
N ASP A 188 7.20 -4.93 -8.94
CA ASP A 188 6.40 -6.16 -9.05
C ASP A 188 5.03 -5.96 -8.38
N VAL A 189 3.98 -5.85 -9.19
CA VAL A 189 2.61 -5.51 -8.75
C VAL A 189 1.64 -6.65 -9.07
N THR A 190 0.86 -7.06 -8.07
CA THR A 190 -0.26 -8.00 -8.21
C THR A 190 -1.52 -7.39 -7.58
N LEU A 191 -2.61 -7.28 -8.33
CA LEU A 191 -3.81 -6.57 -7.90
C LEU A 191 -4.84 -7.49 -7.25
N GLY A 192 -5.14 -8.63 -7.87
CA GLY A 192 -5.99 -9.67 -7.29
C GLY A 192 -7.42 -9.60 -7.80
N ASP A 193 -8.44 -9.76 -6.96
CA ASP A 193 -9.85 -9.77 -7.41
C ASP A 193 -10.43 -8.34 -7.37
N GLY A 194 -10.83 -7.71 -8.47
CA GLY A 194 -11.25 -6.31 -8.47
C GLY A 194 -11.44 -5.72 -9.86
N ASN A 195 -11.97 -4.52 -9.99
CA ASN A 195 -11.78 -3.74 -11.22
C ASN A 195 -10.72 -2.68 -10.96
N ASP A 196 -9.47 -3.05 -11.17
CA ASP A 196 -8.33 -2.35 -10.63
C ASP A 196 -7.76 -1.32 -11.59
N ARG A 197 -6.96 -0.42 -11.03
CA ARG A 197 -6.17 0.54 -11.81
C ARG A 197 -4.75 0.54 -11.31
N ALA A 198 -3.81 0.18 -12.18
CA ALA A 198 -2.39 0.22 -11.85
C ALA A 198 -1.58 1.00 -12.88
N SER A 199 -0.53 1.67 -12.38
CA SER A 199 0.51 2.27 -13.21
C SER A 199 1.89 1.95 -12.62
N GLY A 200 2.76 1.34 -13.40
CA GLY A 200 4.17 1.08 -13.04
C GLY A 200 4.98 2.38 -12.92
N GLN A 201 4.82 3.27 -13.91
CA GLN A 201 5.47 4.59 -14.03
C GLN A 201 6.88 4.56 -14.65
N LEU A 202 7.98 4.53 -13.88
CA LEU A 202 9.34 4.56 -14.43
C LEU A 202 10.08 3.28 -14.07
N GLY A 203 10.59 2.58 -15.07
CA GLY A 203 11.40 1.37 -14.90
C GLY A 203 10.76 0.20 -15.63
N ASN A 204 11.32 -1.00 -15.48
CA ASN A 204 10.80 -2.19 -16.15
C ASN A 204 9.87 -2.94 -15.19
N ASP A 205 8.58 -2.67 -15.32
CA ASP A 205 7.60 -3.11 -14.34
C ASP A 205 6.96 -4.45 -14.72
N VAL A 206 6.54 -5.22 -13.71
CA VAL A 206 5.68 -6.39 -13.89
C VAL A 206 4.36 -6.13 -13.18
N ILE A 207 3.25 -6.14 -13.93
CA ILE A 207 1.91 -5.90 -13.40
C ILE A 207 1.02 -7.10 -13.73
N ARG A 208 0.32 -7.62 -12.71
CA ARG A 208 -0.69 -8.69 -12.84
C ARG A 208 -2.03 -8.18 -12.31
N GLY A 209 -3.03 -8.09 -13.18
CA GLY A 209 -4.41 -7.74 -12.81
C GLY A 209 -5.08 -8.84 -12.00
N GLU A 210 -4.97 -10.09 -12.48
CA GLU A 210 -5.61 -11.30 -11.93
C GLU A 210 -7.10 -11.40 -12.28
N GLY A 211 -8.04 -10.86 -11.50
CA GLY A 211 -9.46 -11.10 -11.73
C GLY A 211 -10.31 -9.84 -11.74
N GLY A 212 -11.08 -9.62 -12.80
CA GLY A 212 -12.02 -8.52 -13.01
C GLY A 212 -11.58 -7.62 -14.16
N ASN A 213 -12.26 -6.48 -14.38
CA ASN A 213 -12.02 -5.66 -15.56
C ASN A 213 -11.04 -4.52 -15.25
N ASP A 214 -9.78 -4.70 -15.60
CA ASP A 214 -8.69 -3.88 -15.13
C ASP A 214 -8.26 -2.78 -16.10
N ASN A 215 -7.54 -1.79 -15.57
CA ASN A 215 -6.92 -0.73 -16.35
C ASN A 215 -5.45 -0.57 -15.96
N LEU A 216 -4.57 -1.21 -16.74
CA LEU A 216 -3.18 -1.43 -16.40
C LEU A 216 -2.27 -0.66 -17.36
N TRP A 217 -1.37 0.13 -16.80
CA TRP A 217 -0.37 0.88 -17.55
C TRP A 217 1.03 0.53 -17.04
N GLY A 218 1.92 0.09 -17.92
CA GLY A 218 3.31 -0.16 -17.55
C GLY A 218 3.98 1.17 -17.21
N GLY A 219 4.27 1.96 -18.22
CA GLY A 219 4.81 3.29 -18.02
C GLY A 219 5.92 3.48 -19.03
N ARG A 220 7.03 4.07 -18.58
CA ARG A 220 8.27 4.11 -19.34
C ARG A 220 9.17 2.96 -18.89
N GLY A 221 9.61 2.17 -19.86
CA GLY A 221 10.50 1.04 -19.66
C GLY A 221 9.98 -0.16 -20.43
N ASP A 222 10.71 -1.27 -20.36
CA ASP A 222 10.31 -2.53 -20.96
C ASP A 222 9.40 -3.28 -19.96
N ASP A 223 8.10 -3.03 -20.02
CA ASP A 223 7.14 -3.54 -19.05
C ASP A 223 6.55 -4.90 -19.44
N VAL A 224 6.09 -5.66 -18.46
CA VAL A 224 5.32 -6.90 -18.64
C VAL A 224 3.98 -6.78 -17.92
N ILE A 225 2.89 -6.85 -18.66
CA ILE A 225 1.53 -6.69 -18.11
C ILE A 225 0.68 -7.90 -18.45
N TYR A 226 0.07 -8.46 -17.42
CA TYR A 226 -0.92 -9.53 -17.48
C TYR A 226 -2.27 -8.97 -17.03
N GLY A 227 -3.28 -8.99 -17.91
CA GLY A 227 -4.66 -8.61 -17.59
C GLY A 227 -5.27 -9.61 -16.61
N GLY A 228 -5.58 -10.81 -17.10
CA GLY A 228 -6.07 -11.89 -16.26
C GLY A 228 -7.44 -12.36 -16.72
N ASP A 229 -8.34 -12.67 -15.80
CA ASP A 229 -9.74 -12.94 -16.09
C ASP A 229 -10.50 -11.60 -16.17
N GLY A 230 -11.20 -11.29 -17.25
CA GLY A 230 -12.02 -10.07 -17.36
C GLY A 230 -11.80 -9.35 -18.69
N ASP A 231 -12.57 -8.29 -18.93
CA ASP A 231 -12.40 -7.45 -20.12
C ASP A 231 -11.44 -6.28 -19.77
N ASP A 232 -10.16 -6.42 -20.11
CA ASP A 232 -9.10 -5.54 -19.61
C ASP A 232 -8.71 -4.41 -20.58
N LEU A 233 -8.15 -3.35 -20.02
CA LEU A 233 -7.52 -2.24 -20.75
C LEU A 233 -6.04 -2.16 -20.40
N LEU A 234 -5.18 -2.58 -21.33
CA LEU A 234 -3.74 -2.66 -21.13
C LEU A 234 -2.99 -1.63 -21.98
N GLY A 235 -1.98 -0.97 -21.43
CA GLY A 235 -1.18 0.00 -22.17
C GLY A 235 0.22 0.25 -21.62
N GLY A 236 1.03 0.93 -22.42
CA GLY A 236 2.39 1.35 -22.06
C GLY A 236 2.83 2.55 -22.90
N VAL A 237 3.86 3.28 -22.46
CA VAL A 237 4.41 4.43 -23.19
C VAL A 237 5.88 4.22 -23.53
N PHE A 238 6.19 4.23 -24.83
CA PHE A 238 7.55 4.00 -25.35
C PHE A 238 8.06 2.57 -25.04
N ASP A 239 9.23 2.23 -25.59
CA ASP A 239 9.99 1.00 -25.27
C ASP A 239 9.25 -0.34 -25.55
N TYR A 240 9.88 -1.48 -25.23
CA TYR A 240 9.43 -2.82 -25.65
C TYR A 240 8.58 -3.49 -24.56
N ASN A 241 7.29 -3.15 -24.54
CA ASN A 241 6.33 -3.75 -23.62
C ASN A 241 5.85 -5.13 -24.10
N SER A 242 5.56 -6.02 -23.15
CA SER A 242 4.91 -7.32 -23.35
C SER A 242 3.54 -7.31 -22.68
N LEU A 243 2.47 -7.23 -23.47
CA LEU A 243 1.09 -7.16 -22.96
C LEU A 243 0.35 -8.47 -23.25
N TYR A 244 -0.23 -9.07 -22.21
CA TYR A 244 -1.02 -10.30 -22.24
C TYR A 244 -2.42 -10.01 -21.68
N GLY A 245 -3.46 -10.09 -22.50
CA GLY A 245 -4.85 -9.88 -22.06
C GLY A 245 -5.35 -11.03 -21.21
N GLN A 246 -5.09 -12.26 -21.68
CA GLN A 246 -5.56 -13.52 -21.10
C GLN A 246 -7.07 -13.73 -21.34
N ALA A 247 -7.88 -13.96 -20.31
CA ALA A 247 -9.25 -14.45 -20.48
C ALA A 247 -10.27 -13.32 -20.49
N GLY A 248 -10.75 -12.92 -21.67
CA GLY A 248 -11.86 -11.98 -21.81
C GLY A 248 -11.81 -11.28 -23.16
N GLN A 249 -12.46 -10.11 -23.27
CA GLN A 249 -12.34 -9.26 -24.45
C GLN A 249 -11.47 -8.04 -24.11
N ASP A 250 -10.21 -8.10 -24.52
CA ASP A 250 -9.22 -7.16 -24.05
C ASP A 250 -8.96 -6.02 -25.03
N THR A 251 -8.55 -4.88 -24.50
CA THR A 251 -8.17 -3.70 -25.27
C THR A 251 -6.71 -3.33 -25.01
N PHE A 252 -5.90 -3.40 -26.05
CA PHE A 252 -4.50 -3.01 -26.01
C PHE A 252 -4.32 -1.59 -26.57
N VAL A 253 -3.77 -0.67 -25.77
CA VAL A 253 -3.45 0.71 -26.17
C VAL A 253 -1.94 0.89 -26.28
N MET A 254 -1.44 0.93 -27.51
CA MET A 254 -0.01 1.10 -27.78
C MET A 254 0.28 2.51 -28.29
N VAL A 255 1.16 3.22 -27.57
CA VAL A 255 1.61 4.58 -27.92
C VAL A 255 2.83 4.58 -28.85
N ASP A 256 3.60 3.48 -28.82
CA ASP A 256 4.69 3.20 -29.76
C ASP A 256 4.25 2.10 -30.77
N PRO A 257 4.39 2.32 -32.09
CA PRO A 257 4.10 1.27 -33.08
C PRO A 257 4.98 0.01 -32.96
N ASP A 258 6.14 0.09 -32.28
CA ASP A 258 7.11 -1.00 -32.14
C ASP A 258 6.89 -1.89 -30.88
N ALA A 259 5.85 -1.62 -30.08
CA ALA A 259 5.47 -2.47 -28.94
C ALA A 259 4.85 -3.80 -29.41
N ASN A 260 5.19 -4.90 -28.74
CA ASN A 260 4.69 -6.24 -29.05
C ASN A 260 3.48 -6.59 -28.16
N SER A 261 2.40 -7.03 -28.80
CA SER A 261 1.32 -7.75 -28.11
C SER A 261 1.49 -9.23 -28.43
N HIS A 262 1.52 -10.08 -27.41
CA HIS A 262 1.86 -11.51 -27.55
C HIS A 262 0.63 -12.43 -27.55
N ASP A 263 -0.56 -11.91 -27.26
CA ASP A 263 -1.80 -12.68 -27.12
C ASP A 263 -3.00 -11.90 -27.69
N PHE A 264 -2.90 -11.41 -28.93
CA PHE A 264 -3.99 -10.69 -29.61
C PHE A 264 -4.83 -11.65 -30.47
N ASN A 265 -6.09 -11.86 -30.09
CA ASN A 265 -7.09 -12.57 -30.88
C ASN A 265 -8.02 -11.57 -31.60
N ASP A 266 -7.96 -11.50 -32.94
CA ASP A 266 -8.73 -10.54 -33.74
C ASP A 266 -10.26 -10.75 -33.73
N LEU A 267 -10.73 -11.87 -33.16
CA LEU A 267 -12.15 -12.17 -32.95
C LEU A 267 -12.66 -11.71 -31.56
N GLU A 268 -11.77 -11.50 -30.60
CA GLU A 268 -12.11 -11.23 -29.18
C GLU A 268 -11.53 -9.89 -28.70
N ASP A 269 -10.39 -9.46 -29.21
CA ASP A 269 -9.62 -8.30 -28.73
C ASP A 269 -9.65 -7.08 -29.65
N ILE A 270 -9.33 -5.93 -29.08
CA ILE A 270 -9.24 -4.64 -29.80
C ILE A 270 -7.86 -4.01 -29.61
N MET A 271 -7.10 -3.87 -30.71
CA MET A 271 -5.86 -3.10 -30.72
C MET A 271 -6.12 -1.64 -31.11
N ARG A 272 -5.76 -0.70 -30.22
CA ARG A 272 -5.80 0.74 -30.47
C ARG A 272 -4.40 1.32 -30.59
N LEU A 273 -4.03 1.68 -31.82
CA LEU A 273 -2.78 2.36 -32.11
C LEU A 273 -2.97 3.88 -32.11
N THR A 274 -2.15 4.61 -31.36
CA THR A 274 -2.20 6.10 -31.38
C THR A 274 -1.35 6.72 -32.50
N LYS A 275 -0.54 5.91 -33.21
CA LYS A 275 0.18 6.26 -34.45
C LYS A 275 0.11 5.10 -35.45
N LYS A 276 0.17 5.40 -36.75
CA LYS A 276 0.21 4.37 -37.81
C LYS A 276 1.53 3.60 -37.72
N LYS A 277 1.47 2.26 -37.67
CA LYS A 277 2.63 1.36 -37.83
C LYS A 277 3.45 1.74 -39.05
N SER A 278 4.77 1.67 -38.93
CA SER A 278 5.68 1.81 -40.08
C SER A 278 5.33 0.73 -41.10
N ASP A 279 5.46 1.00 -42.40
CA ASP A 279 5.27 -0.06 -43.40
C ASP A 279 6.35 -1.15 -43.16
N GLY A 280 6.01 -2.26 -42.50
CA GLY A 280 6.96 -3.31 -42.15
C GLY A 280 6.61 -4.20 -40.95
N ASP A 281 5.65 -3.81 -40.11
CA ASP A 281 5.37 -4.54 -38.87
C ASP A 281 4.60 -5.84 -39.09
N VAL A 282 5.13 -6.93 -38.53
CA VAL A 282 4.49 -8.25 -38.50
C VAL A 282 3.52 -8.25 -37.32
N VAL A 283 2.23 -8.41 -37.59
CA VAL A 283 1.30 -8.93 -36.58
C VAL A 283 1.62 -10.41 -36.50
N GLU A 284 2.37 -10.84 -35.49
CA GLU A 284 2.52 -12.27 -35.22
C GLU A 284 1.15 -12.79 -34.78
N THR A 285 0.42 -13.32 -35.75
CA THR A 285 -0.67 -14.25 -35.52
C THR A 285 -0.02 -15.60 -35.29
N VAL A 286 -0.23 -16.19 -34.11
CA VAL A 286 0.06 -17.61 -33.87
C VAL A 286 -1.21 -18.41 -34.14
#